data_AF-A0A258I4Y7-F1
#
_entry.id   AF-A0A258I4Y7-F1
#
_cell.length_a   1.000
_cell.length_b   1.000
_cell.length_c   1.000
_cell.angle_alpha   90.00
_cell.angle_beta   90.00
_cell.angle_gamma   90.00
#
_symmetry.space_group_name_H-M   'P 1'
#
loop_
_entity.id
_entity.type
_entity.pdbx_description
1 polymer ?
#
loop_
_entity_poly.entity_id
_entity_poly.type
_entity_poly.pdbx_seq_one_letter_code
_entity_poly.pdbx_strand_id
1 'polypeptide(L)'
;MKRIAMLAPAALLALSACGESTDASEEAMADTVEVPADDAMDGVPDPVIDSSLNDADTGSIEDAVDAATQEAEDAADSAQAAADDALSAADAAAAASAEIEGATE
;
A
#
# COMPACT_ATOMS: atom_id res chain seq x y z
N MET A 1 -59.95 -16.71 22.61
CA MET A 1 -58.76 -17.55 22.89
C MET A 1 -58.69 -18.72 21.92
N LYS A 2 -57.47 -19.06 21.47
CA LYS A 2 -57.01 -20.26 20.75
C LYS A 2 -57.45 -20.46 19.29
N ARG A 3 -56.82 -19.75 18.34
CA ARG A 3 -56.76 -20.14 16.90
C ARG A 3 -55.49 -19.66 16.18
N ILE A 4 -54.30 -19.81 16.77
CA ILE A 4 -53.03 -19.51 16.07
C ILE A 4 -51.96 -20.58 16.39
N ALA A 5 -52.33 -21.86 16.31
CA ALA A 5 -51.43 -22.97 16.66
C ALA A 5 -51.31 -24.04 15.57
N MET A 6 -51.57 -23.70 14.29
CA MET A 6 -51.54 -24.68 13.19
C MET A 6 -50.82 -24.21 11.92
N LEU A 7 -50.05 -23.11 11.95
CA LEU A 7 -49.28 -22.64 10.79
C LEU A 7 -47.76 -22.85 10.90
N ALA A 8 -47.25 -23.27 12.06
CA ALA A 8 -45.84 -23.56 12.26
C ALA A 8 -45.29 -24.79 11.50
N PRO A 9 -46.03 -25.90 11.25
CA PRO A 9 -45.42 -27.07 10.62
C PRO A 9 -45.18 -26.91 9.12
N ALA A 10 -45.87 -25.97 8.46
CA ALA A 10 -45.69 -25.72 7.03
C ALA A 10 -44.37 -24.98 6.71
N ALA A 11 -43.90 -24.12 7.62
CA ALA A 11 -42.63 -23.40 7.46
C ALA A 11 -41.40 -24.31 7.67
N LEU A 12 -41.52 -25.34 8.52
CA LEU A 12 -40.47 -26.35 8.72
C LEU A 12 -40.35 -27.31 7.53
N LEU A 13 -41.46 -27.63 6.86
CA LEU A 13 -41.47 -28.45 5.64
C LEU A 13 -40.93 -27.70 4.40
N ALA A 14 -40.99 -26.37 4.40
CA ALA A 14 -40.36 -25.55 3.37
C ALA A 14 -38.83 -25.48 3.52
N LEU A 15 -38.32 -25.57 4.75
CA LEU A 15 -36.88 -25.57 5.00
C LEU A 15 -36.25 -26.96 4.86
N SER A 16 -36.99 -28.06 5.14
CA SER A 16 -36.53 -29.41 4.82
C SER A 16 -36.62 -29.76 3.33
N ALA A 17 -37.30 -28.91 2.53
CA ALA A 17 -37.31 -28.99 1.06
C ALA A 17 -36.22 -28.11 0.43
N CYS A 18 -35.60 -27.21 1.20
CA CYS A 18 -34.30 -26.63 0.87
C CYS A 18 -33.26 -27.57 1.48
N GLY A 19 -32.92 -28.61 0.71
CA GLY A 19 -32.14 -29.77 1.13
C GLY A 19 -30.92 -29.47 1.98
N GLU A 20 -30.59 -30.46 2.81
CA GLU A 20 -29.34 -30.63 3.55
C GLU A 20 -28.13 -30.10 2.76
N SER A 21 -27.73 -28.85 3.02
CA SER A 21 -26.69 -28.14 2.25
C SER A 21 -25.26 -28.68 2.52
N THR A 22 -25.14 -29.83 3.18
CA THR A 22 -23.87 -30.47 3.50
C THR A 22 -23.61 -31.73 2.67
N ASP A 23 -24.61 -32.24 1.95
CA ASP A 23 -24.46 -33.34 0.98
C ASP A 23 -24.65 -32.77 -0.43
N ALA A 24 -23.63 -32.06 -0.89
CA ALA A 24 -23.51 -31.78 -2.31
C ALA A 24 -23.19 -33.11 -2.98
N SER A 25 -24.21 -33.80 -3.52
CA SER A 25 -24.04 -35.02 -4.30
C SER A 25 -22.84 -34.87 -5.25
N GLU A 26 -21.91 -35.82 -5.24
CA GLU A 26 -20.80 -35.85 -6.21
C GLU A 26 -21.33 -35.86 -7.65
N GLU A 27 -22.56 -36.33 -7.87
CA GLU A 27 -23.28 -36.26 -9.14
C GLU A 27 -23.70 -34.82 -9.56
N ALA A 28 -23.55 -33.83 -8.69
CA ALA A 28 -23.78 -32.41 -8.96
C ALA A 28 -22.49 -31.58 -8.96
N MET A 29 -21.32 -32.22 -8.87
CA MET A 29 -20.11 -31.61 -9.41
C MET A 29 -20.33 -31.51 -10.92
N ALA A 30 -20.48 -30.28 -11.43
CA ALA A 30 -20.41 -30.09 -12.87
C ALA A 30 -19.10 -30.75 -13.33
N ASP A 31 -19.18 -31.72 -14.24
CA ASP A 31 -17.99 -32.19 -14.96
C ASP A 31 -17.24 -30.93 -15.35
N THR A 32 -16.00 -30.77 -14.87
CA THR A 32 -15.23 -29.58 -15.19
C THR A 32 -15.21 -29.57 -16.71
N VAL A 33 -15.93 -28.62 -17.32
CA VAL A 33 -15.96 -28.57 -18.77
C VAL A 33 -14.55 -28.11 -19.08
N GLU A 34 -13.67 -29.04 -19.47
CA GLU A 34 -12.33 -28.73 -19.95
C GLU A 34 -12.47 -28.01 -21.29
N VAL A 35 -12.99 -26.78 -21.23
CA VAL A 35 -12.83 -25.80 -22.28
C VAL A 35 -11.41 -25.27 -22.10
N PRO A 36 -10.50 -25.50 -23.05
CA PRO A 36 -9.20 -24.85 -23.04
C PRO A 36 -9.37 -23.34 -22.79
N ALA A 37 -8.47 -22.75 -22.00
CA ALA A 37 -8.59 -21.34 -21.62
C ALA A 37 -8.70 -20.42 -22.86
N ASP A 38 -8.05 -20.80 -23.97
CA ASP A 38 -8.12 -20.11 -25.24
C ASP A 38 -9.52 -20.18 -25.88
N ASP A 39 -10.18 -21.34 -25.84
CA ASP A 39 -11.55 -21.51 -26.36
C ASP A 39 -12.58 -20.76 -25.49
N ALA A 40 -12.31 -20.61 -24.20
CA ALA A 40 -13.15 -19.81 -23.30
C ALA A 40 -12.99 -18.30 -23.52
N MET A 41 -11.86 -17.87 -24.08
CA MET A 41 -11.55 -16.48 -24.42
C MET A 41 -11.83 -16.15 -25.88
N ASP A 42 -12.31 -17.11 -26.68
CA ASP A 42 -12.64 -16.86 -28.09
C ASP A 42 -13.76 -15.83 -28.22
N GLY A 43 -13.56 -14.86 -29.10
CA GLY A 43 -14.49 -13.73 -29.29
C GLY A 43 -14.48 -12.67 -28.18
N VAL A 44 -13.61 -12.79 -27.16
CA VAL A 44 -13.38 -11.69 -26.21
C VAL A 44 -12.65 -10.56 -26.95
N PRO A 45 -13.20 -9.34 -26.96
CA PRO A 45 -12.53 -8.22 -27.62
C PRO A 45 -11.22 -7.88 -26.89
N ASP A 46 -10.23 -7.41 -27.66
CA ASP A 46 -8.99 -6.91 -27.10
C ASP A 46 -9.27 -5.82 -26.05
N PRO A 47 -8.45 -5.75 -24.98
CA PRO A 47 -8.58 -4.70 -23.99
C PRO A 47 -8.45 -3.33 -24.68
N VAL A 48 -9.47 -2.49 -24.48
CA VAL A 48 -9.46 -1.12 -24.96
C VAL A 48 -8.42 -0.32 -24.19
N ILE A 49 -7.50 0.31 -24.92
CA ILE A 49 -6.52 1.22 -24.34
C ILE A 49 -7.25 2.44 -23.79
N ASP A 50 -7.09 2.69 -22.50
CA ASP A 50 -7.60 3.89 -21.85
C ASP A 50 -6.67 5.07 -22.16
N SER A 51 -7.05 5.89 -23.14
CA SER A 51 -6.31 7.09 -23.53
C SER A 51 -6.20 8.13 -22.42
N SER A 52 -7.02 8.06 -21.36
CA SER A 52 -6.89 8.97 -20.21
C SER A 52 -5.68 8.69 -19.34
N LEU A 53 -5.07 7.49 -19.48
CA LEU A 53 -3.81 7.14 -18.83
C LEU A 53 -2.58 7.76 -19.50
N ASN A 54 -2.71 8.25 -20.73
CA ASN A 54 -1.64 8.96 -21.45
C ASN A 54 -1.50 10.42 -21.00
N ASP A 55 -2.51 10.99 -20.35
CA ASP A 55 -2.51 12.32 -19.75
C ASP A 55 -2.09 12.29 -18.27
N ALA A 56 -1.27 11.33 -17.86
CA ALA A 56 -0.65 11.39 -16.55
C ALA A 56 0.16 12.70 -16.49
N ASP A 57 -0.33 13.68 -15.72
CA ASP A 57 0.30 14.97 -15.51
C ASP A 57 1.61 14.78 -14.73
N THR A 58 2.68 14.42 -15.46
CA THR A 58 3.99 14.16 -14.86
C THR A 58 4.60 15.43 -14.30
N GLY A 59 4.18 16.62 -14.76
CA GLY A 59 4.72 17.90 -14.32
C GLY A 59 4.68 18.06 -12.79
N SER A 60 3.63 17.55 -12.14
CA SER A 60 3.53 17.56 -10.68
C SER A 60 4.56 16.67 -9.96
N ILE A 61 5.11 15.65 -10.62
CA ILE A 61 6.17 14.80 -10.09
C ILE A 61 7.53 15.46 -10.29
N GLU A 62 7.79 16.02 -11.48
CA GLU A 62 9.03 16.73 -11.77
C GLU A 62 9.22 17.93 -10.83
N ASP A 63 8.18 18.76 -10.63
CA ASP A 63 8.23 19.90 -9.71
C ASP A 63 8.49 19.46 -8.25
N ALA A 64 7.94 18.31 -7.85
CA ALA A 64 8.15 17.76 -6.51
C ALA A 64 9.59 17.25 -6.31
N VAL A 65 10.19 16.67 -7.35
CA VAL A 65 11.58 16.21 -7.34
C VAL A 65 12.55 17.39 -7.27
N ASP A 66 12.29 18.45 -8.04
CA ASP A 66 13.11 19.66 -8.03
C ASP A 66 13.05 20.36 -6.66
N ALA A 67 11.85 20.50 -6.09
CA ALA A 67 11.68 21.06 -4.75
C ALA A 67 12.40 20.24 -3.67
N ALA A 68 12.30 18.91 -3.73
CA ALA A 68 12.99 18.03 -2.79
C ALA A 68 14.52 18.10 -2.94
N THR A 69 15.02 18.27 -4.16
CA THR A 69 16.45 18.42 -4.45
C THR A 69 16.98 19.72 -3.85
N GLN A 70 16.27 20.83 -4.09
CA GLN A 70 16.61 22.14 -3.52
C GLN A 70 16.67 22.09 -1.98
N GLU A 71 15.67 21.49 -1.34
CA GLU A 71 15.63 21.39 0.13
C GLU A 71 16.76 20.52 0.68
N ALA A 72 17.16 19.46 -0.04
CA ALA A 72 18.28 18.62 0.35
C ALA A 72 19.63 19.36 0.23
N GLU A 73 19.82 20.18 -0.80
CA GLU A 73 21.01 21.02 -0.98
C GLU A 73 21.12 22.06 0.15
N ASP A 74 20.04 22.78 0.45
CA ASP A 74 20.01 23.78 1.52
C ASP A 74 20.31 23.16 2.91
N ALA A 75 19.78 21.95 3.15
CA ALA A 75 20.05 21.19 4.37
C ALA A 75 21.52 20.74 4.45
N ALA A 76 22.11 20.31 3.34
CA ALA A 76 23.51 19.91 3.27
C ALA A 76 24.45 21.10 3.54
N ASP A 77 24.19 22.24 2.91
CA ASP A 77 24.97 23.48 3.13
C ASP A 77 24.91 23.92 4.61
N SER A 78 23.71 23.88 5.20
CA SER A 78 23.51 24.21 6.62
C SER A 78 24.26 23.26 7.55
N ALA A 79 24.24 21.95 7.25
CA ALA A 79 24.95 20.95 8.03
C ALA A 79 26.47 21.12 7.93
N GLN A 80 26.98 21.45 6.75
CA GLN A 80 28.40 21.69 6.54
C GLN A 80 28.88 22.94 7.29
N ALA A 81 28.13 24.04 7.22
CA ALA A 81 28.44 25.25 7.99
C ALA A 81 28.48 24.98 9.50
N ALA A 82 27.53 24.21 10.02
CA ALA A 82 27.50 23.84 11.44
C ALA A 82 28.69 22.95 11.83
N ALA A 83 29.13 22.04 10.95
CA ALA A 83 30.30 21.20 11.19
C ALA A 83 31.60 22.03 11.21
N ASP A 84 31.76 22.95 10.26
CA ASP A 84 32.92 23.85 10.18
C ASP A 84 33.02 24.74 11.43
N ASP A 85 31.89 25.31 11.89
CA ASP A 85 31.82 26.09 13.12
C ASP A 85 32.22 25.26 14.36
N ALA A 86 31.73 24.01 14.45
CA ALA A 86 32.05 23.12 15.56
C ALA A 86 33.54 22.75 15.60
N LEU A 87 34.16 22.50 14.44
CA LEU A 87 35.60 22.24 14.33
C LEU A 87 36.41 23.47 14.75
N SER A 88 36.04 24.66 14.27
CA SER A 88 36.73 25.90 14.63
C SER A 88 36.65 26.18 16.14
N ALA A 89 35.49 25.95 16.76
CA ALA A 89 35.33 26.09 18.20
C ALA A 89 36.18 25.07 18.99
N ALA A 90 36.26 23.83 18.50
CA ALA A 90 37.10 22.79 19.11
C ALA A 90 38.58 23.14 19.05
N ASP A 91 39.07 23.64 17.90
CA ASP A 91 40.46 24.09 17.74
C ASP A 91 40.79 25.26 18.67
N ALA A 92 39.87 26.24 18.78
CA ALA A 92 40.04 27.37 19.70
C ALA A 92 40.10 26.92 21.17
N ALA A 93 39.25 25.97 21.58
CA ALA A 93 39.26 25.41 22.92
C ALA A 93 40.54 24.62 23.22
N ALA A 94 41.04 23.85 22.25
CA ALA A 94 42.30 23.13 22.37
C ALA A 94 43.49 24.08 22.54
N ALA A 95 43.56 25.15 21.73
CA ALA A 95 44.59 26.17 21.84
C ALA A 95 44.56 26.87 23.21
N ALA A 96 43.38 27.28 23.68
CA ALA A 96 43.22 27.90 25.01
C ALA A 96 43.66 26.96 26.15
N SER A 97 43.37 25.66 26.03
CA SER A 97 43.77 24.66 27.03
C SER A 97 45.30 24.50 27.09
N ALA A 98 45.97 24.49 25.94
CA ALA A 98 47.43 24.39 25.86
C ALA A 98 48.14 25.62 26.46
N GLU A 99 47.58 26.83 26.28
CA GLU A 99 48.13 28.06 26.89
C GLU A 99 48.01 28.06 28.42
N ILE A 100 46.92 27.52 28.96
CA ILE A 100 46.72 27.40 30.42
C ILE A 100 47.74 26.42 31.02
N GLU A 101 47.94 25.26 30.39
CA GLU A 101 48.86 24.24 30.89
C GLU A 101 50.32 24.73 30.88
N GLY A 102 50.75 25.39 29.80
CA GLY A 102 52.10 25.96 29.69
C GLY A 102 52.37 27.17 30.61
N ALA A 103 51.33 27.83 31.15
CA ALA A 103 51.49 28.91 32.13
C ALA A 103 51.63 28.40 33.58
N THR A 104 51.45 27.09 33.81
CA THR A 104 51.53 26.46 35.15
C THR A 104 52.81 25.67 35.41
N GLU A 105 53.74 25.61 34.45
CA GLU A 105 55.07 24.99 34.57
C GLU A 105 56.19 26.00 34.87
#